data_AF-A0A160T4H7-F1
#
_entry.id   AF-A0A160T4H7-F1
#
_cell.length_a   1.000
_cell.length_b   1.000
_cell.length_c   1.000
_cell.angle_alpha   90.00
_cell.angle_beta   90.00
_cell.angle_gamma   90.00
#
_symmetry.space_group_name_H-M   'P 1'
#
loop_
_entity.id
_entity.type
_entity.pdbx_description
1 polymer ?
#
loop_
_entity_poly.entity_id
_entity_poly.type
_entity_poly.pdbx_seq_one_letter_code
_entity_poly.pdbx_strand_id
1 'polypeptide(L)'
;METYPETDTPEEDEEIVGLEEEVEEADEALGAEPLDLDALVRKARRSRRIAESDVQSILASVSEEQAEQLYERLQKLNIRIVAADGELVDAPGDIGLLDRLDDLDEDDDTLHLGDAEDDPVHTYLKEIGQVPLLSAEQEIWLATQMQAQRVLDRLNQDVGLTRAGNDNGRRARKSAPIEPQPNFNDDRPRNQDAQRAQAMMLSYRNMLECWQCVLDSSAHIHVPPAQLLPLLEEARKLRREWQRAERSYVHRYLNDGTWGQDEAWTDLAECLFSVFTALYLLPEALAEQVESHIHRTGELPPAAEVEDWLFPADSSLKYNEFMIINLAEEAKGNLTRANLRLVVSVAKRYMGRGIQLLDLVQEGNVGLLRAVEKFDHTKGFKFSTYATWWIRQAVSRAIADQARTIRIPVHMYETINKIVKVQRELVQKLGHEPSTEELALAPELEYLTPEDSAAIKLAQDTGRPIDPLLERKWRLAVSKIRDILRIAMDPMSLETPVGNNDDATELGDFLADESILEPGDAASRELLREQIRNVLTALNEREREVLEMRFGLNDGKDHTLEEVGKSFGVTRERIRQIEAKALRKLRHPSRSRSLRDYLQ
;
A
#
# COMPACT_ATOMS: atom_id res chain seq x y z
N MET A 1 -50.24 -23.19 -10.87
CA MET A 1 -50.23 -24.64 -10.61
C MET A 1 -49.94 -25.29 -11.94
N GLU A 2 -48.65 -25.47 -12.24
CA GLU A 2 -47.90 -26.75 -12.13
C GLU A 2 -47.81 -27.30 -13.57
N THR A 3 -46.69 -27.72 -14.16
CA THR A 3 -45.31 -28.05 -13.74
C THR A 3 -44.51 -28.22 -15.04
N TYR A 4 -43.25 -27.80 -15.08
CA TYR A 4 -42.30 -28.18 -16.15
C TYR A 4 -41.77 -29.61 -15.91
N PRO A 5 -41.44 -30.39 -16.96
CA PRO A 5 -40.55 -31.54 -16.83
C PRO A 5 -39.11 -31.15 -17.18
N GLU A 6 -38.18 -31.65 -16.37
CA GLU A 6 -36.73 -31.59 -16.53
C GLU A 6 -36.26 -32.42 -17.75
N THR A 7 -35.27 -31.90 -18.47
CA THR A 7 -34.42 -32.67 -19.37
C THR A 7 -32.96 -32.35 -19.04
N ASP A 8 -32.28 -33.33 -18.44
CA ASP A 8 -30.82 -33.43 -18.30
C ASP A 8 -30.15 -33.62 -19.67
N THR A 9 -29.05 -32.90 -19.90
CA THR A 9 -27.94 -33.30 -20.78
C THR A 9 -26.62 -32.79 -20.18
N PRO A 10 -25.58 -33.64 -20.01
CA PRO A 10 -24.25 -33.23 -19.57
C PRO A 10 -23.34 -32.96 -20.78
N GLU A 11 -22.79 -31.74 -20.89
CA GLU A 11 -21.77 -31.37 -21.90
C GLU A 11 -20.53 -30.67 -21.28
N GLU A 12 -20.34 -30.71 -19.96
CA GLU A 12 -19.21 -30.02 -19.29
C GLU A 12 -17.95 -30.89 -19.08
N ASP A 13 -17.96 -32.18 -19.44
CA ASP A 13 -16.86 -33.10 -19.12
C ASP A 13 -15.82 -33.27 -20.24
N GLU A 14 -16.07 -32.79 -21.48
CA GLU A 14 -15.12 -32.97 -22.60
C GLU A 14 -14.09 -31.84 -22.76
N GLU A 15 -14.34 -30.64 -22.19
CA GLU A 15 -13.41 -29.50 -22.28
C GLU A 15 -12.28 -29.54 -21.22
N ILE A 16 -12.41 -30.42 -20.22
CA ILE A 16 -11.46 -30.55 -19.10
C ILE A 16 -10.26 -31.43 -19.47
N VAL A 17 -10.44 -32.42 -20.35
CA VAL A 17 -9.40 -33.40 -20.69
C VAL A 17 -8.26 -32.76 -21.51
N GLY A 18 -8.57 -31.77 -22.36
CA GLY A 18 -7.57 -31.07 -23.16
C GLY A 18 -6.63 -30.15 -22.35
N LEU A 19 -7.09 -29.67 -21.19
CA LEU A 19 -6.29 -28.85 -20.27
C LEU A 19 -5.41 -29.70 -19.34
N GLU A 20 -5.69 -31.00 -19.20
CA GLU A 20 -4.84 -31.93 -18.47
C GLU A 20 -3.63 -32.37 -19.32
N GLU A 21 -3.81 -32.56 -20.64
CA GLU A 21 -2.70 -32.93 -21.56
C GLU A 21 -1.69 -31.78 -21.78
N GLU A 22 -2.12 -30.52 -21.86
CA GLU A 22 -1.18 -29.38 -22.00
C GLU A 22 -0.36 -29.10 -20.71
N VAL A 23 -0.85 -29.55 -19.55
CA VAL A 23 -0.15 -29.39 -18.26
C VAL A 23 0.91 -30.49 -18.08
N GLU A 24 0.63 -31.72 -18.53
CA GLU A 24 1.63 -32.81 -18.52
C GLU A 24 2.81 -32.53 -19.47
N GLU A 25 2.58 -31.96 -20.66
CA GLU A 25 3.67 -31.60 -21.59
C GLU A 25 4.56 -30.46 -21.07
N ALA A 26 4.01 -29.55 -20.24
CA ALA A 26 4.79 -28.47 -19.63
C ALA A 26 5.65 -28.96 -18.45
N ASP A 27 5.20 -30.00 -17.72
CA ASP A 27 5.89 -30.56 -16.55
C ASP A 27 7.04 -31.51 -16.94
N GLU A 28 7.03 -32.12 -18.13
CA GLU A 28 8.13 -32.99 -18.59
C GLU A 28 9.44 -32.22 -18.94
N ALA A 29 9.37 -30.89 -19.11
CA ALA A 29 10.52 -30.06 -19.48
C ALA A 29 11.36 -29.54 -18.31
N LEU A 30 10.89 -29.65 -17.06
CA LEU A 30 11.54 -29.06 -15.89
C LEU A 30 11.59 -30.07 -14.73
N GLY A 31 12.70 -30.80 -14.63
CA GLY A 31 12.96 -31.75 -13.54
C GLY A 31 13.13 -31.08 -12.18
N ALA A 32 12.02 -30.64 -11.57
CA ALA A 32 11.92 -30.24 -10.17
C ALA A 32 10.78 -31.04 -9.51
N GLU A 33 11.04 -31.62 -8.34
CA GLU A 33 10.03 -32.39 -7.60
C GLU A 33 8.79 -31.52 -7.30
N PRO A 34 7.56 -32.10 -7.32
CA PRO A 34 6.33 -31.34 -7.19
C PRO A 34 6.15 -30.89 -5.73
N LEU A 35 6.56 -29.67 -5.41
CA LEU A 35 6.07 -28.99 -4.21
C LEU A 35 4.57 -28.69 -4.36
N ASP A 36 3.89 -28.58 -3.22
CA ASP A 36 2.43 -28.47 -3.00
C ASP A 36 1.77 -27.18 -3.57
N LEU A 37 2.31 -26.64 -4.67
CA LEU A 37 1.77 -25.54 -5.47
C LEU A 37 0.38 -25.87 -6.04
N ASP A 38 0.15 -27.12 -6.43
CA ASP A 38 -1.12 -27.55 -7.03
C ASP A 38 -2.30 -27.49 -6.06
N ALA A 39 -2.08 -27.73 -4.77
CA ALA A 39 -3.13 -27.64 -3.77
C ALA A 39 -3.61 -26.19 -3.58
N LEU A 40 -2.68 -25.23 -3.60
CA LEU A 40 -3.01 -23.79 -3.51
C LEU A 40 -3.73 -23.31 -4.78
N VAL A 41 -3.26 -23.73 -5.96
CA VAL A 41 -3.90 -23.40 -7.24
C VAL A 41 -5.32 -23.99 -7.34
N ARG A 42 -5.54 -25.23 -6.87
CA ARG A 42 -6.88 -25.84 -6.80
C ARG A 42 -7.81 -25.12 -5.82
N LYS A 43 -7.30 -24.68 -4.66
CA LYS A 43 -8.06 -23.89 -3.68
C LYS A 43 -8.43 -22.51 -4.24
N ALA A 44 -7.53 -21.89 -4.99
CA ALA A 44 -7.69 -20.59 -5.59
C ALA A 44 -8.61 -20.54 -6.82
N ARG A 45 -8.66 -21.62 -7.62
CA ARG A 45 -9.54 -21.74 -8.81
C ARG A 45 -11.04 -21.66 -8.45
N ARG A 46 -11.44 -22.05 -7.23
CA ARG A 46 -12.85 -22.00 -6.78
C ARG A 46 -13.36 -20.61 -6.38
N SER A 47 -12.47 -19.73 -5.93
CA SER A 47 -12.85 -18.42 -5.33
C SER A 47 -12.27 -17.20 -6.05
N ARG A 48 -11.31 -17.40 -6.97
CA ARG A 48 -10.44 -16.34 -7.55
C ARG A 48 -9.75 -15.45 -6.50
N ARG A 49 -9.65 -15.91 -5.25
CA ARG A 49 -9.09 -15.17 -4.11
C ARG A 49 -8.29 -16.09 -3.20
N ILE A 50 -7.11 -15.65 -2.79
CA ILE A 50 -6.27 -16.32 -1.78
C ILE A 50 -6.03 -15.35 -0.61
N ALA A 51 -6.06 -15.89 0.61
CA ALA A 51 -5.72 -15.14 1.81
C ALA A 51 -4.19 -14.93 1.89
N GLU A 52 -3.75 -13.74 2.29
CA GLU A 52 -2.32 -13.41 2.44
C GLU A 52 -1.56 -14.43 3.30
N SER A 53 -2.19 -14.98 4.34
CA SER A 53 -1.62 -16.02 5.22
C SER A 53 -1.22 -17.29 4.49
N ASP A 54 -2.00 -17.70 3.49
CA ASP A 54 -1.81 -18.97 2.76
C ASP A 54 -0.69 -18.83 1.71
N VAL A 55 -0.48 -17.62 1.19
CA VAL A 55 0.64 -17.30 0.30
C VAL A 55 1.93 -17.14 1.10
N GLN A 56 1.83 -16.54 2.29
CA GLN A 56 2.97 -16.34 3.21
C GLN A 56 3.54 -17.65 3.79
N SER A 57 2.74 -18.70 3.97
CA SER A 57 3.24 -20.00 4.43
C SER A 57 4.08 -20.71 3.36
N ILE A 58 3.66 -20.63 2.10
CA ILE A 58 4.39 -21.26 0.98
C ILE A 58 5.67 -20.48 0.66
N LEU A 59 5.61 -19.15 0.65
CA LEU A 59 6.80 -18.32 0.46
C LEU A 59 7.84 -18.46 1.58
N ALA A 60 7.41 -18.91 2.75
CA ALA A 60 8.30 -19.22 3.86
C ALA A 60 9.06 -20.54 3.69
N SER A 61 8.87 -21.28 2.60
CA SER A 61 9.59 -22.53 2.31
C SER A 61 10.40 -22.50 1.00
N VAL A 62 10.38 -21.37 0.30
CA VAL A 62 10.73 -21.28 -1.12
C VAL A 62 11.82 -20.22 -1.34
N SER A 63 12.74 -20.47 -2.28
CA SER A 63 13.82 -19.51 -2.61
C SER A 63 13.29 -18.22 -3.25
N GLU A 64 14.07 -17.13 -3.25
CA GLU A 64 13.67 -15.84 -3.82
C GLU A 64 13.22 -15.95 -5.30
N GLU A 65 13.90 -16.77 -6.11
CA GLU A 65 13.53 -17.03 -7.50
C GLU A 65 12.23 -17.85 -7.65
N GLN A 66 12.00 -18.82 -6.76
CA GLN A 66 10.81 -19.66 -6.81
C GLN A 66 9.57 -18.94 -6.23
N ALA A 67 9.78 -18.00 -5.30
CA ALA A 67 8.76 -17.10 -4.80
C ALA A 67 8.25 -16.19 -5.93
N GLU A 68 9.16 -15.64 -6.73
CA GLU A 68 8.82 -14.87 -7.94
C GLU A 68 8.03 -15.72 -8.95
N GLN A 69 8.45 -16.97 -9.19
CA GLN A 69 7.72 -17.89 -10.08
C GLN A 69 6.32 -18.25 -9.57
N LEU A 70 6.14 -18.46 -8.26
CA LEU A 70 4.83 -18.69 -7.64
C LEU A 70 3.89 -17.51 -7.90
N TYR A 71 4.38 -16.29 -7.69
CA TYR A 71 3.61 -15.08 -7.94
C TYR A 71 3.28 -14.87 -9.42
N GLU A 72 4.24 -15.14 -10.33
CA GLU A 72 4.03 -15.08 -11.78
C GLU A 72 2.97 -16.11 -12.23
N ARG A 73 2.97 -17.31 -11.64
CA ARG A 73 1.99 -18.37 -11.93
C ARG A 73 0.59 -18.04 -11.37
N LEU A 74 0.51 -17.43 -10.18
CA LEU A 74 -0.76 -16.91 -9.63
C LEU A 74 -1.33 -15.75 -10.45
N GLN A 75 -0.47 -14.93 -11.05
CA GLN A 75 -0.83 -13.84 -11.95
C GLN A 75 -1.36 -14.34 -13.29
N LYS A 76 -0.71 -15.33 -13.92
CA LYS A 76 -1.21 -16.00 -15.14
C LYS A 76 -2.61 -16.60 -14.96
N LEU A 77 -2.95 -17.01 -13.72
CA LEU A 77 -4.25 -17.56 -13.37
C LEU A 77 -5.26 -16.50 -12.87
N ASN A 78 -4.90 -15.22 -12.83
CA ASN A 78 -5.75 -14.08 -12.46
C ASN A 78 -6.37 -14.18 -11.05
N ILE A 79 -5.57 -14.62 -10.07
CA ILE A 79 -5.98 -14.84 -8.68
C ILE A 79 -5.60 -13.61 -7.82
N ARG A 80 -6.54 -13.05 -7.05
CA ARG A 80 -6.31 -11.84 -6.22
C ARG A 80 -5.96 -12.18 -4.77
N ILE A 81 -4.93 -11.53 -4.21
CA ILE A 81 -4.51 -11.71 -2.81
C ILE A 81 -5.19 -10.65 -1.94
N VAL A 82 -5.74 -11.08 -0.80
CA VAL A 82 -6.51 -10.21 0.11
C VAL A 82 -5.93 -10.31 1.53
N ALA A 83 -5.62 -9.17 2.15
CA ALA A 83 -5.19 -9.08 3.54
C ALA A 83 -6.36 -9.25 4.52
N ALA A 84 -6.04 -9.53 5.79
CA ALA A 84 -7.02 -9.77 6.86
C ALA A 84 -7.93 -8.54 7.18
N ASP A 85 -7.56 -7.34 6.74
CA ASP A 85 -8.29 -6.08 6.88
C ASP A 85 -9.16 -5.74 5.63
N GLY A 86 -9.14 -6.58 4.61
CA GLY A 86 -9.89 -6.36 3.36
C GLY A 86 -9.22 -5.36 2.41
N GLU A 87 -7.99 -4.90 2.72
CA GLU A 87 -7.16 -4.19 1.75
C GLU A 87 -6.64 -5.16 0.68
N LEU A 88 -6.66 -4.69 -0.57
CA LEU A 88 -5.98 -5.37 -1.67
C LEU A 88 -4.48 -5.24 -1.43
N VAL A 89 -3.80 -6.38 -1.27
CA VAL A 89 -2.35 -6.44 -1.28
C VAL A 89 -1.95 -6.56 -2.74
N ASP A 90 -1.31 -5.52 -3.27
CA ASP A 90 -0.72 -5.60 -4.60
C ASP A 90 0.29 -6.76 -4.59
N ALA A 91 0.07 -7.74 -5.46
CA ALA A 91 0.91 -8.93 -5.51
C ALA A 91 2.35 -8.53 -5.92
N PRO A 92 3.39 -9.14 -5.33
CA PRO A 92 4.80 -8.87 -5.66
C PRO A 92 5.19 -9.08 -7.13
N GLY A 93 4.36 -9.79 -7.91
CA GLY A 93 4.60 -10.08 -9.33
C GLY A 93 4.62 -8.86 -10.25
N ASP A 94 3.95 -7.75 -9.88
CA ASP A 94 3.97 -6.52 -10.69
C ASP A 94 5.14 -5.59 -10.37
N ILE A 95 5.99 -5.94 -9.39
CA ILE A 95 7.17 -5.15 -8.99
C ILE A 95 8.48 -5.83 -9.39
N GLY A 96 8.47 -7.13 -9.65
CA GLY A 96 9.58 -7.85 -10.30
C GLY A 96 9.83 -7.40 -11.75
N LEU A 97 8.90 -6.64 -12.35
CA LEU A 97 9.09 -6.04 -13.67
C LEU A 97 10.09 -4.87 -13.67
N LEU A 98 10.44 -4.32 -12.50
CA LEU A 98 11.40 -3.22 -12.37
C LEU A 98 12.88 -3.67 -12.35
N ASP A 99 13.17 -4.94 -12.05
CA ASP A 99 14.55 -5.47 -11.94
C ASP A 99 15.16 -5.86 -13.30
N ARG A 100 14.40 -5.78 -14.41
CA ARG A 100 14.88 -6.05 -15.78
C ARG A 100 14.89 -4.84 -16.71
N LEU A 101 14.69 -3.63 -16.17
CA LEU A 101 14.87 -2.39 -16.93
C LEU A 101 16.32 -1.86 -16.87
N ASP A 102 17.24 -2.66 -16.30
CA ASP A 102 18.65 -2.36 -16.05
C ASP A 102 19.58 -2.52 -17.27
N ASP A 103 19.05 -2.66 -18.49
CA ASP A 103 19.85 -2.55 -19.73
C ASP A 103 19.98 -1.09 -20.23
N LEU A 104 19.54 -0.10 -19.43
CA LEU A 104 19.92 1.30 -19.67
C LEU A 104 21.27 1.53 -19.00
N ASP A 105 22.31 1.38 -19.81
CA ASP A 105 23.68 1.86 -19.63
C ASP A 105 24.19 1.79 -18.18
N GLU A 106 24.98 0.75 -17.90
CA GLU A 106 26.05 0.80 -16.88
C GLU A 106 27.06 1.90 -17.25
N ASP A 107 26.62 3.15 -17.36
CA ASP A 107 27.51 4.26 -17.09
C ASP A 107 27.70 4.24 -15.58
N ASP A 108 28.87 3.75 -15.19
CA ASP A 108 29.53 3.97 -13.91
C ASP A 108 29.60 5.48 -13.65
N ASP A 109 28.45 6.08 -13.34
CA ASP A 109 28.34 7.38 -12.70
C ASP A 109 28.88 7.20 -11.29
N THR A 110 30.21 7.13 -11.26
CA THR A 110 31.02 7.34 -10.07
C THR A 110 30.40 8.54 -9.40
N LEU A 111 29.78 8.34 -8.23
CA LEU A 111 29.09 9.38 -7.47
C LEU A 111 30.01 10.61 -7.38
N HIS A 112 29.81 11.59 -8.25
CA HIS A 112 30.29 12.94 -8.04
C HIS A 112 29.36 13.57 -7.01
N LEU A 113 29.43 13.04 -5.79
CA LEU A 113 29.17 13.80 -4.59
C LEU A 113 30.15 14.95 -4.67
N GLY A 114 29.68 16.11 -5.16
CA GLY A 114 30.48 17.31 -5.17
C GLY A 114 31.06 17.53 -3.78
N ASP A 115 32.31 17.98 -3.71
CA ASP A 115 33.05 18.33 -2.49
C ASP A 115 32.38 19.51 -1.75
N ALA A 116 31.14 19.32 -1.30
CA ALA A 116 30.39 20.25 -0.48
C ALA A 116 30.21 19.59 0.88
N GLU A 117 31.00 20.03 1.85
CA GLU A 117 30.89 19.64 3.27
C GLU A 117 29.48 19.89 3.85
N ASP A 118 28.58 20.57 3.12
CA ASP A 118 27.22 20.98 3.49
C ASP A 118 26.08 20.20 2.79
N ASP A 119 26.35 19.10 2.07
CA ASP A 119 25.25 18.29 1.48
C ASP A 119 24.44 17.56 2.58
N PRO A 120 23.11 17.77 2.68
CA PRO A 120 22.27 17.05 3.62
C PRO A 120 22.31 15.53 3.43
N VAL A 121 22.53 15.04 2.20
CA VAL A 121 22.70 13.60 1.92
C VAL A 121 23.95 13.08 2.59
N HIS A 122 25.08 13.79 2.44
CA HIS A 122 26.35 13.39 3.05
C HIS A 122 26.26 13.38 4.58
N THR A 123 25.61 14.39 5.17
CA THR A 123 25.35 14.44 6.63
C THR A 123 24.53 13.23 7.09
N TYR A 124 23.45 12.91 6.39
CA TYR A 124 22.61 11.75 6.69
C TYR A 124 23.36 10.42 6.59
N LEU A 125 24.15 10.22 5.51
CA LEU A 125 24.97 9.01 5.33
C LEU A 125 26.00 8.83 6.45
N LYS A 126 26.59 9.94 6.92
CA LYS A 126 27.54 9.94 8.03
C LYS A 126 26.86 9.56 9.35
N GLU A 127 25.64 10.02 9.61
CA GLU A 127 24.88 9.67 10.81
C GLU A 127 24.51 8.18 10.85
N ILE A 128 23.94 7.65 9.77
CA ILE A 128 23.58 6.23 9.72
C ILE A 128 24.79 5.30 9.71
N GLY A 129 25.95 5.79 9.26
CA GLY A 129 27.21 5.05 9.24
C GLY A 129 27.83 4.83 10.64
N GLN A 130 27.41 5.60 11.65
CA GLN A 130 27.90 5.45 13.03
C GLN A 130 27.30 4.24 13.75
N VAL A 131 26.14 3.75 13.29
CA VAL A 131 25.45 2.62 13.91
C VAL A 131 26.06 1.31 13.40
N PRO A 132 26.47 0.39 14.31
CA PRO A 132 27.04 -0.89 13.91
C PRO A 132 25.98 -1.79 13.23
N LEU A 133 26.44 -2.67 12.35
CA LEU A 133 25.60 -3.69 11.72
C LEU A 133 25.22 -4.76 12.75
N LEU A 134 24.01 -5.30 12.62
CA LEU A 134 23.51 -6.38 13.48
C LEU A 134 23.98 -7.74 12.97
N SER A 135 24.20 -8.66 13.91
CA SER A 135 24.27 -10.10 13.61
C SER A 135 22.87 -10.72 13.61
N ALA A 136 22.71 -11.90 12.99
CA ALA A 136 21.44 -12.63 12.98
C ALA A 136 20.92 -12.94 14.40
N GLU A 137 21.82 -13.20 15.34
CA GLU A 137 21.48 -13.44 16.75
C GLU A 137 20.93 -12.18 17.43
N GLN A 138 21.52 -11.02 17.13
CA GLN A 138 21.04 -9.73 17.64
C GLN A 138 19.68 -9.35 17.04
N GLU A 139 19.41 -9.70 15.78
CA GLU A 139 18.09 -9.53 15.16
C GLU A 139 17.02 -10.33 15.92
N ILE A 140 17.30 -11.60 16.25
CA ILE A 140 16.40 -12.47 17.01
C ILE A 140 16.13 -11.90 18.40
N TRP A 141 17.16 -11.41 19.09
CA TRP A 141 17.03 -10.81 20.41
C TRP A 141 16.16 -9.55 20.40
N LEU A 142 16.41 -8.62 19.48
CA LEU A 142 15.60 -7.40 19.34
C LEU A 142 14.16 -7.74 18.96
N ALA A 143 13.96 -8.71 18.07
CA ALA A 143 12.64 -9.20 17.68
C ALA A 143 11.90 -9.87 18.85
N THR A 144 12.60 -10.62 19.70
CA THR A 144 12.02 -11.22 20.92
C THR A 144 11.55 -10.14 21.89
N GLN A 145 12.33 -9.07 22.10
CA GLN A 145 11.92 -7.96 22.97
C GLN A 145 10.64 -7.29 22.46
N MET A 146 10.53 -7.09 21.15
CA MET A 146 9.32 -6.56 20.52
C MET A 146 8.13 -7.53 20.61
N GLN A 147 8.36 -8.83 20.41
CA GLN A 147 7.34 -9.87 20.52
C GLN A 147 6.80 -9.97 21.96
N ALA A 148 7.67 -9.80 22.96
CA ALA A 148 7.30 -9.81 24.37
C ALA A 148 6.26 -8.73 24.68
N GLN A 149 6.41 -7.52 24.15
CA GLN A 149 5.39 -6.46 24.29
C GLN A 149 4.05 -6.90 23.68
N ARG A 150 4.05 -7.46 22.46
CA ARG A 150 2.80 -7.92 21.81
C ARG A 150 2.11 -9.03 22.59
N VAL A 151 2.87 -9.95 23.16
CA VAL A 151 2.34 -11.02 24.01
C VAL A 151 1.75 -10.43 25.28
N LEU A 152 2.45 -9.48 25.91
CA LEU A 152 1.96 -8.79 27.11
C LEU A 152 0.67 -8.00 26.85
N ASP A 153 0.59 -7.28 25.73
CA ASP A 153 -0.61 -6.55 25.32
C ASP A 153 -1.81 -7.49 25.11
N ARG A 154 -1.59 -8.65 24.46
CA ARG A 154 -2.62 -9.69 24.31
C ARG A 154 -3.09 -10.24 25.66
N LEU A 155 -2.16 -10.60 26.54
CA LEU A 155 -2.49 -11.11 27.88
C LEU A 155 -3.26 -10.08 28.71
N ASN A 156 -2.86 -8.80 28.64
CA ASN A 156 -3.54 -7.69 29.30
C ASN A 156 -4.97 -7.49 28.76
N GLN A 157 -5.17 -7.69 27.45
CA GLN A 157 -6.49 -7.64 26.82
C GLN A 157 -7.38 -8.79 27.29
N ASP A 158 -6.86 -10.01 27.35
CA ASP A 158 -7.59 -11.21 27.77
C ASP A 158 -8.08 -11.12 29.22
N VAL A 159 -7.30 -10.49 30.08
CA VAL A 159 -7.64 -10.28 31.50
C VAL A 159 -8.44 -8.98 31.73
N GLY A 160 -8.63 -8.17 30.68
CA GLY A 160 -9.43 -6.95 30.72
C GLY A 160 -8.77 -5.76 31.44
N LEU A 161 -7.44 -5.72 31.48
CA LEU A 161 -6.65 -4.57 31.95
C LEU A 161 -6.75 -3.39 30.99
N THR A 162 -6.77 -3.65 29.69
CA THR A 162 -6.96 -2.66 28.63
C THR A 162 -8.43 -2.61 28.22
N ARG A 163 -9.21 -1.67 28.76
CA ARG A 163 -10.54 -1.35 28.20
C ARG A 163 -10.36 -0.72 26.81
N ALA A 164 -11.10 -1.24 25.83
CA ALA A 164 -11.30 -0.69 24.50
C ALA A 164 -11.31 0.85 24.50
N GLY A 165 -10.16 1.42 24.15
CA GLY A 165 -9.90 2.85 24.19
C GLY A 165 -9.44 3.38 22.84
N ASN A 166 -9.96 2.85 21.73
CA ASN A 166 -9.63 3.36 20.39
C ASN A 166 -10.80 3.40 19.38
N ASP A 167 -12.06 3.32 19.83
CA ASP A 167 -13.23 3.38 18.92
C ASP A 167 -14.12 4.63 19.07
N ASN A 168 -13.63 5.69 19.74
CA ASN A 168 -14.34 6.97 19.85
C ASN A 168 -13.71 8.09 19.01
N GLY A 169 -13.22 7.73 17.84
CA GLY A 169 -12.73 8.65 16.82
C GLY A 169 -13.75 9.00 15.74
N ARG A 170 -15.07 9.00 16.00
CA ARG A 170 -16.11 9.65 15.16
C ARG A 170 -17.49 9.54 15.82
N ARG A 171 -18.02 10.67 16.28
CA ARG A 171 -19.39 10.96 16.78
C ARG A 171 -19.60 10.93 18.30
N ALA A 172 -19.34 12.08 18.93
CA ALA A 172 -20.21 12.57 20.00
C ALA A 172 -20.25 14.10 19.98
N ARG A 173 -21.42 14.65 19.67
CA ARG A 173 -21.72 16.10 19.76
C ARG A 173 -21.89 16.49 21.23
N LYS A 174 -21.27 17.61 21.60
CA LYS A 174 -21.65 18.62 22.61
C LYS A 174 -22.64 18.19 23.71
N SER A 175 -22.12 18.07 24.93
CA SER A 175 -22.79 18.55 26.16
C SER A 175 -21.75 18.89 27.24
N ALA A 176 -22.07 19.93 28.02
CA ALA A 176 -21.20 20.77 28.85
C ALA A 176 -20.45 20.05 30.02
N PRO A 177 -19.43 20.71 30.64
CA PRO A 177 -18.59 20.09 31.66
C PRO A 177 -19.27 20.09 33.03
N ILE A 178 -19.42 18.90 33.61
CA ILE A 178 -19.74 18.70 35.02
C ILE A 178 -18.40 18.38 35.70
N GLU A 179 -18.00 19.19 36.69
CA GLU A 179 -16.82 18.92 37.52
C GLU A 179 -16.94 17.55 38.20
N PRO A 180 -15.90 16.69 38.15
CA PRO A 180 -15.95 15.41 38.84
C PRO A 180 -15.67 15.61 40.33
N GLN A 181 -16.63 15.25 41.19
CA GLN A 181 -16.37 15.08 42.61
C GLN A 181 -15.47 13.85 42.84
N PRO A 182 -14.58 13.87 43.84
CA PRO A 182 -13.70 12.74 44.14
C PRO A 182 -14.52 11.64 44.85
N ASN A 183 -14.78 10.53 44.16
CA ASN A 183 -15.31 9.32 44.79
C ASN A 183 -14.21 8.68 45.66
N PHE A 184 -14.44 8.62 46.98
CA PHE A 184 -13.48 8.17 48.00
C PHE A 184 -13.43 6.64 48.22
N ASN A 185 -14.07 5.85 47.35
CA ASN A 185 -13.98 4.38 47.35
C ASN A 185 -13.48 3.90 45.98
N ASP A 186 -12.17 4.01 45.78
CA ASP A 186 -11.55 3.55 44.55
C ASP A 186 -10.75 2.27 44.78
N ASP A 187 -11.43 1.11 44.70
CA ASP A 187 -10.81 -0.22 44.73
C ASP A 187 -10.09 -0.58 43.40
N ARG A 188 -10.01 0.34 42.42
CA ARG A 188 -9.35 0.12 41.12
C ARG A 188 -7.89 -0.37 41.18
N PRO A 189 -6.99 0.11 42.08
CA PRO A 189 -5.60 -0.35 42.07
C PRO A 189 -5.45 -1.83 42.49
N ARG A 190 -6.24 -2.30 43.47
CA ARG A 190 -6.24 -3.72 43.88
C ARG A 190 -6.74 -4.65 42.79
N ASN A 191 -7.70 -4.19 41.99
CA ASN A 191 -8.23 -4.99 40.87
C ASN A 191 -7.19 -5.11 39.75
N GLN A 192 -6.46 -4.03 39.42
CA GLN A 192 -5.44 -4.06 38.37
C GLN A 192 -4.24 -4.95 38.73
N ASP A 193 -3.78 -4.94 39.98
CA ASP A 193 -2.65 -5.79 40.39
C ASP A 193 -3.02 -7.28 40.39
N ALA A 194 -4.25 -7.61 40.79
CA ALA A 194 -4.79 -8.97 40.66
C ALA A 194 -4.91 -9.40 39.19
N GLN A 195 -5.36 -8.50 38.31
CA GLN A 195 -5.40 -8.77 36.87
C GLN A 195 -4.00 -8.96 36.28
N ARG A 196 -2.97 -8.19 36.71
CA ARG A 196 -1.58 -8.38 36.25
C ARG A 196 -1.03 -9.74 36.67
N ALA A 197 -1.28 -10.14 37.92
CA ALA A 197 -0.91 -11.46 38.41
C ALA A 197 -1.61 -12.58 37.61
N GLN A 198 -2.90 -12.40 37.30
CA GLN A 198 -3.65 -13.32 36.46
C GLN A 198 -3.08 -13.41 35.02
N ALA A 199 -2.71 -12.28 34.41
CA ALA A 199 -2.07 -12.25 33.09
C ALA A 199 -0.72 -12.99 33.10
N MET A 200 0.08 -12.80 34.16
CA MET A 200 1.33 -13.52 34.34
C MET A 200 1.12 -15.03 34.52
N MET A 201 0.11 -15.42 35.31
CA MET A 201 -0.26 -16.83 35.48
C MET A 201 -0.75 -17.47 34.19
N LEU A 202 -1.49 -16.72 33.36
CA LEU A 202 -1.90 -17.19 32.03
C LEU A 202 -0.69 -17.40 31.13
N SER A 203 0.25 -16.44 31.10
CA SER A 203 1.54 -16.58 30.39
C SER A 203 2.29 -17.84 30.83
N TYR A 204 2.39 -18.06 32.15
CA TYR A 204 3.09 -19.22 32.71
C TYR A 204 2.43 -20.55 32.35
N ARG A 205 1.10 -20.64 32.40
CA ARG A 205 0.36 -21.84 31.98
C ARG A 205 0.55 -22.14 30.49
N ASN A 206 0.43 -21.12 29.65
CA ASN A 206 0.68 -21.25 28.21
C ASN A 206 2.13 -21.69 27.93
N MET A 207 3.09 -21.21 28.73
CA MET A 207 4.49 -21.63 28.65
C MET A 207 4.67 -23.12 28.95
N LEU A 208 3.98 -23.66 29.96
CA LEU A 208 4.02 -25.10 30.27
C LEU A 208 3.46 -25.95 29.12
N GLU A 209 2.36 -25.49 28.50
CA GLU A 209 1.79 -26.14 27.31
C GLU A 209 2.76 -26.08 26.11
N CYS A 210 3.32 -24.90 25.83
CA CYS A 210 4.31 -24.74 24.75
C CYS A 210 5.59 -25.56 25.01
N TRP A 211 6.01 -25.70 26.27
CA TRP A 211 7.15 -26.54 26.63
C TRP A 211 6.88 -28.02 26.34
N GLN A 212 5.66 -28.49 26.61
CA GLN A 212 5.27 -29.84 26.22
C GLN A 212 5.30 -29.99 24.68
N CYS A 213 4.83 -29.00 23.93
CA CYS A 213 4.95 -29.01 22.47
C CYS A 213 6.41 -29.06 22.00
N VAL A 214 7.34 -28.36 22.66
CA VAL A 214 8.79 -28.45 22.34
C VAL A 214 9.31 -29.88 22.54
N LEU A 215 8.91 -30.55 23.62
CA LEU A 215 9.30 -31.93 23.90
C LEU A 215 8.73 -32.89 22.86
N ASP A 216 7.45 -32.72 22.49
CA ASP A 216 6.77 -33.56 21.52
C ASP A 216 7.34 -33.36 20.11
N SER A 217 7.57 -32.11 19.68
CA SER A 217 8.15 -31.78 18.37
C SER A 217 9.62 -32.20 18.27
N SER A 218 10.43 -32.02 19.34
CA SER A 218 11.82 -32.50 19.34
C SER A 218 11.90 -34.04 19.29
N ALA A 219 10.98 -34.75 19.93
CA ALA A 219 10.86 -36.20 19.80
C ALA A 219 10.45 -36.61 18.37
N HIS A 220 9.55 -35.88 17.73
CA HIS A 220 9.14 -36.13 16.34
C HIS A 220 10.30 -36.00 15.35
N ILE A 221 11.14 -34.97 15.54
CA ILE A 221 12.29 -34.65 14.67
C ILE A 221 13.56 -35.43 15.10
N HIS A 222 13.47 -36.23 16.17
CA HIS A 222 14.57 -37.04 16.73
C HIS A 222 15.80 -36.24 17.17
N VAL A 223 15.57 -35.03 17.69
CA VAL A 223 16.61 -34.11 18.18
C VAL A 223 16.58 -34.11 19.70
N PRO A 224 17.74 -34.07 20.39
CA PRO A 224 17.74 -33.92 21.85
C PRO A 224 16.98 -32.66 22.26
N PRO A 225 16.10 -32.72 23.28
CA PRO A 225 15.30 -31.57 23.68
C PRO A 225 16.19 -30.41 24.13
N ALA A 226 15.68 -29.19 23.94
CA ALA A 226 16.34 -27.98 24.42
C ALA A 226 16.56 -28.03 25.94
N GLN A 227 17.58 -27.32 26.43
CA GLN A 227 17.91 -27.24 27.85
C GLN A 227 17.27 -26.01 28.48
N LEU A 228 16.54 -26.20 29.58
CA LEU A 228 15.82 -25.13 30.27
C LEU A 228 16.74 -24.08 30.91
N LEU A 229 17.84 -24.50 31.54
CA LEU A 229 18.76 -23.57 32.23
C LEU A 229 19.43 -22.58 31.27
N PRO A 230 20.09 -23.01 30.16
CA PRO A 230 20.62 -22.08 29.17
C PRO A 230 19.57 -21.14 28.57
N LEU A 231 18.35 -21.63 28.36
CA LEU A 231 17.23 -20.84 27.83
C LEU A 231 16.82 -19.72 28.80
N LEU A 232 16.66 -20.05 30.09
CA LEU A 232 16.33 -19.10 31.14
C LEU A 232 17.46 -18.10 31.39
N GLU A 233 18.71 -18.56 31.40
CA GLU A 233 19.88 -17.69 31.51
C GLU A 233 19.93 -16.69 30.34
N GLU A 234 19.73 -17.15 29.11
CA GLU A 234 19.70 -16.28 27.93
C GLU A 234 18.58 -15.23 28.03
N ALA A 235 17.36 -15.63 28.42
CA ALA A 235 16.22 -14.73 28.56
C ALA A 235 16.44 -13.65 29.63
N ARG A 236 16.99 -14.03 30.80
CA ARG A 236 17.34 -13.09 31.88
C ARG A 236 18.45 -12.15 31.46
N LYS A 237 19.49 -12.67 30.80
CA LYS A 237 20.59 -11.87 30.33
C LYS A 237 20.12 -10.88 29.25
N LEU A 238 19.20 -11.25 28.36
CA LEU A 238 18.65 -10.36 27.33
C LEU A 238 18.01 -9.08 27.90
N ARG A 239 17.39 -9.15 29.09
CA ARG A 239 16.85 -7.98 29.79
C ARG A 239 17.89 -6.93 30.20
N ARG A 240 19.15 -7.33 30.33
CA ARG A 240 20.25 -6.46 30.78
C ARG A 240 21.03 -5.86 29.62
N GLU A 241 21.31 -6.65 28.59
CA GLU A 241 22.12 -6.23 27.46
C GLU A 241 21.89 -7.15 26.25
N TRP A 242 21.71 -6.54 25.08
CA TRP A 242 21.55 -7.25 23.80
C TRP A 242 22.82 -7.21 22.93
N GLN A 243 23.74 -6.27 23.14
CA GLN A 243 24.96 -6.08 22.32
C GLN A 243 26.09 -7.06 22.65
N ARG A 244 25.77 -8.32 22.94
CA ARG A 244 26.78 -9.30 23.34
C ARG A 244 27.52 -9.90 22.15
N ALA A 245 28.76 -10.29 22.43
CA ALA A 245 29.59 -11.08 21.51
C ALA A 245 29.38 -12.60 21.68
N GLU A 246 28.69 -13.03 22.74
CA GLU A 246 28.33 -14.43 22.96
C GLU A 246 27.23 -14.87 21.99
N ARG A 247 27.30 -16.12 21.52
CA ARG A 247 26.29 -16.67 20.61
C ARG A 247 25.02 -17.06 21.36
N SER A 248 23.86 -16.77 20.75
CA SER A 248 22.55 -17.21 21.27
C SER A 248 22.46 -18.73 21.37
N TYR A 249 21.98 -19.24 22.50
CA TYR A 249 21.74 -20.67 22.70
C TYR A 249 20.56 -21.12 21.84
N VAL A 250 19.47 -20.34 21.82
CA VAL A 250 18.28 -20.61 20.98
C VAL A 250 18.67 -20.69 19.50
N HIS A 251 19.40 -19.69 19.01
CA HIS A 251 19.85 -19.66 17.62
C HIS A 251 20.73 -20.87 17.29
N ARG A 252 21.68 -21.23 18.17
CA ARG A 252 22.55 -22.39 17.96
C ARG A 252 21.76 -23.69 17.91
N TYR A 253 20.82 -23.87 18.84
CA TYR A 253 19.99 -25.07 18.92
C TYR A 253 19.16 -25.28 17.65
N LEU A 254 18.56 -24.21 17.11
CA LEU A 254 17.74 -24.29 15.89
C LEU A 254 18.58 -24.39 14.61
N ASN A 255 19.70 -23.69 14.54
CA ASN A 255 20.54 -23.65 13.34
C ASN A 255 21.34 -24.95 13.11
N ASP A 256 21.49 -25.80 14.12
CA ASP A 256 22.05 -27.16 13.96
C ASP A 256 21.12 -28.09 13.16
N GLY A 257 19.90 -27.63 12.80
CA GLY A 257 18.81 -28.46 12.29
C GLY A 257 18.02 -27.94 11.09
N THR A 258 18.59 -27.23 10.11
CA THR A 258 17.83 -26.78 8.91
C THR A 258 16.63 -25.85 9.20
N TRP A 259 16.69 -25.09 10.30
CA TRP A 259 15.70 -24.06 10.62
C TRP A 259 15.55 -23.02 9.48
N GLY A 260 14.30 -22.78 9.07
CA GLY A 260 13.95 -21.92 7.93
C GLY A 260 13.84 -22.64 6.57
N GLN A 261 14.03 -23.95 6.52
CA GLN A 261 13.84 -24.77 5.30
C GLN A 261 12.78 -25.86 5.48
N ASP A 262 12.71 -26.47 6.66
CA ASP A 262 11.77 -27.55 6.99
C ASP A 262 10.61 -27.01 7.86
N GLU A 263 9.38 -27.40 7.51
CA GLU A 263 8.16 -27.03 8.23
C GLU A 263 8.17 -27.60 9.66
N ALA A 264 8.66 -28.83 9.86
CA ALA A 264 8.72 -29.44 11.19
C ALA A 264 9.65 -28.66 12.14
N TRP A 265 10.77 -28.16 11.62
CA TRP A 265 11.69 -27.31 12.38
C TRP A 265 11.11 -25.93 12.67
N THR A 266 10.23 -25.44 11.79
CA THR A 266 9.52 -24.17 11.98
C THR A 266 8.53 -24.30 13.15
N ASP A 267 7.77 -25.39 13.23
CA ASP A 267 6.87 -25.67 14.36
C ASP A 267 7.63 -25.77 15.70
N LEU A 268 8.78 -26.46 15.70
CA LEU A 268 9.66 -26.53 16.88
C LEU A 268 10.16 -25.14 17.28
N ALA A 269 10.56 -24.32 16.31
CA ALA A 269 11.03 -22.96 16.56
C ALA A 269 9.93 -22.08 17.14
N GLU A 270 8.71 -22.11 16.61
CA GLU A 270 7.57 -21.35 17.13
C GLU A 270 7.26 -21.70 18.59
N CYS A 271 7.24 -22.99 18.93
CA CYS A 271 7.03 -23.45 20.30
C CYS A 271 8.18 -22.99 21.21
N LEU A 272 9.44 -23.12 20.75
CA LEU A 272 10.62 -22.74 21.52
C LEU A 272 10.69 -21.22 21.76
N PHE A 273 10.42 -20.40 20.75
CA PHE A 273 10.38 -18.95 20.88
C PHE A 273 9.20 -18.48 21.76
N SER A 274 8.08 -19.20 21.75
CA SER A 274 6.96 -18.94 22.67
C SER A 274 7.37 -19.18 24.12
N VAL A 275 8.09 -20.28 24.40
CA VAL A 275 8.68 -20.54 25.72
C VAL A 275 9.72 -19.49 26.08
N PHE A 276 10.63 -19.16 25.17
CA PHE A 276 11.67 -18.16 25.39
C PHE A 276 11.08 -16.78 25.71
N THR A 277 10.05 -16.37 24.99
CA THR A 277 9.34 -15.11 25.22
C THR A 277 8.63 -15.13 26.57
N ALA A 278 7.99 -16.24 26.94
CA ALA A 278 7.34 -16.36 28.24
C ALA A 278 8.34 -16.32 29.42
N LEU A 279 9.51 -16.98 29.28
CA LEU A 279 10.61 -16.86 30.24
C LEU A 279 11.13 -15.42 30.30
N TYR A 280 11.25 -14.75 29.15
CA TYR A 280 11.60 -13.34 29.07
C TYR A 280 10.57 -12.44 29.75
N LEU A 281 9.28 -12.80 29.84
CA LEU A 281 8.26 -11.99 30.52
C LEU A 281 8.30 -12.10 32.06
N LEU A 282 8.96 -13.13 32.62
CA LEU A 282 8.99 -13.36 34.06
C LEU A 282 9.68 -12.21 34.83
N PRO A 283 9.09 -11.71 35.93
CA PRO A 283 9.77 -10.80 36.84
C PRO A 283 11.07 -11.41 37.38
N GLU A 284 12.11 -10.60 37.60
CA GLU A 284 13.44 -11.09 38.03
C GLU A 284 13.36 -11.95 39.30
N ALA A 285 12.58 -11.53 40.30
CA ALA A 285 12.39 -12.28 41.54
C ALA A 285 11.76 -13.67 41.32
N LEU A 286 10.82 -13.77 40.37
CA LEU A 286 10.18 -15.04 40.02
C LEU A 286 11.14 -15.91 39.19
N ALA A 287 11.87 -15.31 38.26
CA ALA A 287 12.86 -16.00 37.44
C ALA A 287 13.97 -16.65 38.29
N GLU A 288 14.44 -15.98 39.36
CA GLU A 288 15.40 -16.54 40.32
C GLU A 288 14.86 -17.76 41.10
N GLN A 289 13.57 -17.72 41.46
CA GLN A 289 12.92 -18.85 42.15
C GLN A 289 12.71 -20.04 41.20
N VAL A 290 12.30 -19.77 39.96
CA VAL A 290 12.18 -20.78 38.90
C VAL A 290 13.54 -21.42 38.61
N GLU A 291 14.60 -20.62 38.46
CA GLU A 291 15.98 -21.11 38.28
C GLU A 291 16.41 -22.01 39.45
N SER A 292 16.18 -21.57 40.69
CA SER A 292 16.48 -22.34 41.90
C SER A 292 15.68 -23.64 42.01
N HIS A 293 14.46 -23.67 41.47
CA HIS A 293 13.67 -24.90 41.36
C HIS A 293 14.28 -25.83 40.30
N ILE A 294 14.55 -25.34 39.08
CA ILE A 294 15.14 -26.12 37.99
C ILE A 294 16.50 -26.72 38.41
N HIS A 295 17.34 -26.01 39.16
CA HIS A 295 18.59 -26.57 39.70
C HIS A 295 18.39 -27.74 40.66
N ARG A 296 17.25 -27.80 41.38
CA ARG A 296 16.95 -28.86 42.35
C ARG A 296 16.24 -30.05 41.72
N THR A 297 15.31 -29.81 40.80
CA THR A 297 14.42 -30.85 40.25
C THR A 297 14.73 -31.22 38.80
N GLY A 298 15.36 -30.33 38.04
CA GLY A 298 15.62 -30.49 36.60
C GLY A 298 14.42 -30.18 35.70
N GLU A 299 13.27 -29.81 36.29
CA GLU A 299 12.00 -29.59 35.58
C GLU A 299 11.43 -28.20 35.90
N LEU A 300 10.46 -27.74 35.10
CA LEU A 300 9.73 -26.48 35.37
C LEU A 300 8.80 -26.65 36.59
N PRO A 301 8.70 -25.65 37.48
CA PRO A 301 7.82 -25.74 38.63
C PRO A 301 6.34 -25.84 38.20
N PRO A 302 5.50 -26.58 38.94
CA PRO A 302 4.08 -26.66 38.63
C PRO A 302 3.40 -25.31 38.87
N ALA A 303 2.35 -25.01 38.08
CA ALA A 303 1.66 -23.72 38.14
C ALA A 303 1.18 -23.33 39.55
N ALA A 304 0.81 -24.31 40.39
CA ALA A 304 0.39 -24.07 41.76
C ALA A 304 1.51 -23.49 42.65
N GLU A 305 2.76 -23.96 42.49
CA GLU A 305 3.90 -23.42 43.24
C GLU A 305 4.23 -21.99 42.81
N VAL A 306 4.14 -21.71 41.51
CA VAL A 306 4.37 -20.35 40.96
C VAL A 306 3.27 -19.38 41.39
N GLU A 307 2.04 -19.85 41.52
CA GLU A 307 0.92 -19.05 42.04
C GLU A 307 1.23 -18.58 43.47
N ASP A 308 1.71 -19.47 44.35
CA ASP A 308 2.08 -19.13 45.72
C ASP A 308 3.23 -18.09 45.77
N TRP A 309 4.14 -18.12 44.80
CA TRP A 309 5.26 -17.18 44.71
C TRP A 309 4.86 -15.77 44.23
N LEU A 310 3.78 -15.66 43.46
CA LEU A 310 3.28 -14.40 42.86
C LEU A 310 2.42 -13.56 43.81
N PHE A 311 1.82 -14.14 44.85
CA PHE A 311 0.79 -13.50 45.69
C PHE A 311 1.26 -12.81 46.99
N PRO A 312 2.27 -11.92 46.96
CA PRO A 312 2.33 -10.83 47.94
C PRO A 312 2.35 -9.45 47.26
N ALA A 313 1.15 -8.88 46.99
CA ALA A 313 0.87 -7.47 46.66
C ALA A 313 2.06 -6.69 46.05
N ASP A 314 2.49 -7.09 44.86
CA ASP A 314 3.82 -6.70 44.40
C ASP A 314 3.79 -5.56 43.38
N SER A 315 4.37 -4.43 43.78
CA SER A 315 4.65 -3.31 42.86
C SER A 315 5.64 -3.71 41.76
N SER A 316 6.32 -4.86 41.92
CA SER A 316 7.24 -5.43 40.92
C SER A 316 6.58 -5.79 39.60
N LEU A 317 5.30 -6.23 39.57
CA LEU A 317 4.63 -6.63 38.33
C LEU A 317 4.38 -5.45 37.41
N LYS A 318 3.95 -4.31 37.98
CA LYS A 318 3.79 -3.07 37.24
C LYS A 318 5.13 -2.52 36.74
N TYR A 319 6.18 -2.62 37.55
CA TYR A 319 7.53 -2.24 37.12
C TYR A 319 8.05 -3.14 36.00
N ASN A 320 7.81 -4.45 36.08
CA ASN A 320 8.17 -5.43 35.06
C ASN A 320 7.49 -5.11 33.72
N GLU A 321 6.17 -4.86 33.75
CA GLU A 321 5.39 -4.43 32.58
C GLU A 321 5.97 -3.15 31.95
N PHE A 322 6.22 -2.11 32.77
CA PHE A 322 6.83 -0.87 32.30
C PHE A 322 8.21 -1.09 31.66
N MET A 323 9.06 -1.91 32.29
CA MET A 323 10.39 -2.22 31.76
C MET A 323 10.33 -2.96 30.42
N ILE A 324 9.42 -3.93 30.26
CA ILE A 324 9.25 -4.68 29.01
C ILE A 324 8.84 -3.74 27.87
N ILE A 325 7.89 -2.84 28.13
CA ILE A 325 7.42 -1.87 27.12
C ILE A 325 8.57 -0.95 26.68
N ASN A 326 9.33 -0.38 27.63
CA ASN A 326 10.46 0.50 27.28
C ASN A 326 11.55 -0.25 26.49
N LEU A 327 11.91 -1.47 26.92
CA LEU A 327 12.92 -2.27 26.21
C LEU A 327 12.45 -2.64 24.80
N ALA A 328 11.16 -2.89 24.59
CA ALA A 328 10.60 -3.14 23.28
C ALA A 328 10.62 -1.90 22.36
N GLU A 329 10.31 -0.72 22.90
CA GLU A 329 10.44 0.55 22.16
C GLU A 329 11.89 0.85 21.78
N GLU A 330 12.83 0.65 22.71
CA GLU A 330 14.26 0.77 22.44
C GLU A 330 14.72 -0.24 21.39
N ALA A 331 14.26 -1.50 21.48
CA ALA A 331 14.59 -2.56 20.54
C ALA A 331 14.10 -2.22 19.12
N LYS A 332 12.86 -1.74 19.00
CA LYS A 332 12.31 -1.24 17.73
C LYS A 332 13.17 -0.13 17.14
N GLY A 333 13.57 0.84 17.97
CA GLY A 333 14.46 1.93 17.57
C GLY A 333 15.83 1.44 17.10
N ASN A 334 16.44 0.50 17.83
CA ASN A 334 17.76 -0.05 17.51
C ASN A 334 17.72 -0.90 16.23
N LEU A 335 16.72 -1.76 16.06
CA LEU A 335 16.53 -2.58 14.86
C LEU A 335 16.32 -1.69 13.62
N THR A 336 15.54 -0.62 13.76
CA THR A 336 15.33 0.36 12.68
C THR A 336 16.63 1.06 12.30
N ARG A 337 17.35 1.64 13.28
CA ARG A 337 18.59 2.40 13.03
C ARG A 337 19.68 1.58 12.35
N ALA A 338 19.87 0.33 12.78
CA ALA A 338 20.88 -0.55 12.19
C ALA A 338 20.59 -0.89 10.71
N ASN A 339 19.32 -0.83 10.30
CA ASN A 339 18.88 -1.16 8.95
C ASN A 339 18.64 0.06 8.05
N LEU A 340 18.90 1.29 8.50
CA LEU A 340 18.78 2.49 7.66
C LEU A 340 19.71 2.44 6.43
N ARG A 341 20.88 1.79 6.55
CA ARG A 341 21.82 1.60 5.44
C ARG A 341 21.25 0.71 4.34
N LEU A 342 20.43 -0.28 4.70
CA LEU A 342 19.72 -1.14 3.74
C LEU A 342 18.76 -0.30 2.90
N VAL A 343 18.00 0.59 3.54
CA VAL A 343 17.05 1.48 2.84
C VAL A 343 17.75 2.32 1.78
N VAL A 344 18.88 2.93 2.11
CA VAL A 344 19.69 3.70 1.16
C VAL A 344 20.15 2.83 -0.01
N SER A 345 20.62 1.61 0.26
CA SER A 345 21.10 0.70 -0.80
C SER A 345 19.98 0.29 -1.78
N VAL A 346 18.74 0.14 -1.29
CA VAL A 346 17.57 -0.15 -2.12
C VAL A 346 17.12 1.10 -2.87
N ALA A 347 16.98 2.24 -2.19
CA ALA A 347 16.49 3.49 -2.77
C ALA A 347 17.41 4.05 -3.87
N LYS A 348 18.72 3.81 -3.79
CA LYS A 348 19.69 4.22 -4.82
C LYS A 348 19.34 3.69 -6.22
N ARG A 349 18.75 2.49 -6.32
CA ARG A 349 18.31 1.91 -7.61
C ARG A 349 17.13 2.65 -8.24
N TYR A 350 16.51 3.59 -7.51
CA TYR A 350 15.35 4.35 -7.93
C TYR A 350 15.63 5.84 -8.15
N MET A 351 16.90 6.24 -8.14
CA MET A 351 17.30 7.60 -8.48
C MET A 351 16.95 7.95 -9.93
N GLY A 352 16.74 9.25 -10.20
CA GLY A 352 16.42 9.73 -11.55
C GLY A 352 14.97 9.51 -12.00
N ARG A 353 14.09 8.96 -11.16
CA ARG A 353 12.67 8.70 -11.49
C ARG A 353 11.70 9.82 -11.08
N GLY A 354 12.17 11.06 -10.97
CA GLY A 354 11.35 12.24 -10.65
C GLY A 354 11.22 12.57 -9.15
N ILE A 355 11.78 11.76 -8.25
CA ILE A 355 11.82 12.02 -6.80
C ILE A 355 13.29 12.11 -6.35
N GLN A 356 13.57 13.01 -5.39
CA GLN A 356 14.90 13.17 -4.79
C GLN A 356 15.29 11.94 -3.96
N LEU A 357 16.59 11.64 -3.87
CA LEU A 357 17.07 10.47 -3.12
C LEU A 357 16.66 10.49 -1.64
N LEU A 358 16.70 11.66 -0.99
CA LEU A 358 16.29 11.77 0.41
C LEU A 358 14.82 11.42 0.60
N ASP A 359 13.95 11.87 -0.30
CA ASP A 359 12.52 11.59 -0.23
C ASP A 359 12.25 10.09 -0.47
N LEU A 360 12.94 9.47 -1.44
CA LEU A 360 12.90 8.02 -1.64
C LEU A 360 13.37 7.26 -0.40
N VAL A 361 14.42 7.73 0.27
CA VAL A 361 14.91 7.14 1.52
C VAL A 361 13.92 7.32 2.65
N GLN A 362 13.24 8.47 2.76
CA GLN A 362 12.20 8.66 3.78
C GLN A 362 11.02 7.71 3.58
N GLU A 363 10.54 7.57 2.33
CA GLU A 363 9.45 6.63 2.01
C GLU A 363 9.90 5.17 2.23
N GLY A 364 11.15 4.86 1.88
CA GLY A 364 11.77 3.58 2.21
C GLY A 364 11.88 3.32 3.72
N ASN A 365 12.16 4.34 4.53
CA ASN A 365 12.19 4.24 6.00
C ASN A 365 10.78 3.95 6.56
N VAL A 366 9.72 4.51 5.95
CA VAL A 366 8.34 4.15 6.29
C VAL A 366 8.06 2.68 5.97
N GLY A 367 8.54 2.18 4.83
CA GLY A 367 8.50 0.74 4.51
C GLY A 367 9.25 -0.11 5.53
N LEU A 368 10.47 0.29 5.91
CA LEU A 368 11.27 -0.39 6.93
C LEU A 368 10.55 -0.45 8.28
N LEU A 369 9.92 0.64 8.72
CA LEU A 369 9.16 0.66 9.98
C LEU A 369 8.01 -0.36 9.98
N ARG A 370 7.30 -0.50 8.85
CA ARG A 370 6.27 -1.54 8.69
C ARG A 370 6.88 -2.94 8.71
N ALA A 371 8.04 -3.14 8.09
CA ALA A 371 8.75 -4.40 8.14
C ALA A 371 9.12 -4.77 9.59
N VAL A 372 9.71 -3.84 10.33
CA VAL A 372 10.05 -4.01 11.75
C VAL A 372 8.80 -4.39 12.57
N GLU A 373 7.68 -3.72 12.35
CA GLU A 373 6.41 -4.01 13.04
C GLU A 373 5.76 -5.34 12.69
N LYS A 374 6.07 -5.93 11.53
CA LYS A 374 5.48 -7.21 11.10
C LYS A 374 6.51 -8.35 11.06
N PHE A 375 7.75 -8.08 11.42
CA PHE A 375 8.80 -9.09 11.35
C PHE A 375 8.52 -10.23 12.32
N ASP A 376 8.63 -11.44 11.79
CA ASP A 376 8.53 -12.67 12.55
C ASP A 376 9.86 -13.42 12.46
N HIS A 377 10.48 -13.58 13.63
CA HIS A 377 11.80 -14.19 13.75
C HIS A 377 11.73 -15.71 13.90
N THR A 378 10.54 -16.30 14.10
CA THR A 378 10.37 -17.77 14.23
C THR A 378 10.61 -18.51 12.92
N LYS A 379 10.40 -17.83 11.79
CA LYS A 379 10.49 -18.39 10.43
C LYS A 379 11.91 -18.63 9.93
N GLY A 380 12.95 -18.18 10.64
CA GLY A 380 14.36 -18.44 10.29
C GLY A 380 14.94 -17.61 9.14
N PHE A 381 14.19 -16.66 8.58
CA PHE A 381 14.70 -15.75 7.54
C PHE A 381 15.43 -14.55 8.15
N LYS A 382 16.47 -14.08 7.44
CA LYS A 382 17.16 -12.83 7.79
C LYS A 382 16.23 -11.65 7.67
N PHE A 383 16.34 -10.69 8.60
CA PHE A 383 15.53 -9.48 8.57
C PHE A 383 15.71 -8.70 7.25
N SER A 384 16.93 -8.64 6.72
CA SER A 384 17.25 -7.92 5.48
C SER A 384 16.43 -8.38 4.26
N THR A 385 16.21 -9.70 4.12
CA THR A 385 15.46 -10.27 2.99
C THR A 385 14.00 -9.85 3.06
N TYR A 386 13.41 -9.97 4.25
CA TYR A 386 12.03 -9.55 4.50
C TYR A 386 11.84 -8.02 4.37
N ALA A 387 12.77 -7.23 4.93
CA ALA A 387 12.69 -5.78 4.93
C ALA A 387 12.84 -5.19 3.52
N THR A 388 13.68 -5.78 2.67
CA THR A 388 13.85 -5.33 1.27
C THR A 388 12.52 -5.27 0.53
N TRP A 389 11.63 -6.25 0.75
CA TRP A 389 10.31 -6.27 0.12
C TRP A 389 9.45 -5.06 0.52
N TRP A 390 9.33 -4.79 1.81
CA TRP A 390 8.55 -3.66 2.32
C TRP A 390 9.14 -2.30 1.92
N ILE A 391 10.46 -2.20 1.88
CA ILE A 391 11.16 -0.98 1.42
C ILE A 391 10.87 -0.76 -0.06
N ARG A 392 11.01 -1.79 -0.90
CA ARG A 392 10.75 -1.72 -2.35
C ARG A 392 9.30 -1.33 -2.64
N GLN A 393 8.35 -1.91 -1.91
CA GLN A 393 6.92 -1.58 -2.01
C GLN A 393 6.67 -0.10 -1.71
N ALA A 394 7.22 0.40 -0.60
CA ALA A 394 7.01 1.79 -0.19
C ALA A 394 7.63 2.78 -1.17
N VAL A 395 8.87 2.52 -1.62
CA VAL A 395 9.58 3.35 -2.61
C VAL A 395 8.82 3.37 -3.95
N SER A 396 8.42 2.20 -4.46
CA SER A 396 7.72 2.10 -5.75
C SER A 396 6.35 2.81 -5.70
N ARG A 397 5.62 2.66 -4.59
CA ARG A 397 4.35 3.36 -4.37
C ARG A 397 4.54 4.87 -4.30
N ALA A 398 5.59 5.34 -3.61
CA ALA A 398 5.89 6.77 -3.54
C ALA A 398 6.19 7.36 -4.92
N ILE A 399 6.92 6.64 -5.76
CA ILE A 399 7.17 7.03 -7.15
C ILE A 399 5.86 7.13 -7.93
N ALA A 400 5.00 6.13 -7.85
CA ALA A 400 3.71 6.17 -8.53
C ALA A 400 2.82 7.35 -8.08
N ASP A 401 2.84 7.69 -6.78
CA ASP A 401 1.99 8.71 -6.20
C ASP A 401 2.53 10.15 -6.31
N GLN A 402 3.85 10.35 -6.27
CA GLN A 402 4.48 11.66 -6.08
C GLN A 402 5.45 12.07 -7.19
N ALA A 403 5.94 11.15 -8.04
CA ALA A 403 6.99 11.48 -9.01
C ALA A 403 6.56 12.46 -10.11
N ARG A 404 5.25 12.56 -10.37
CA ARG A 404 4.71 13.37 -11.46
C ARG A 404 3.98 14.59 -10.93
N THR A 405 4.10 15.70 -11.66
CA THR A 405 3.40 16.96 -11.38
C THR A 405 1.89 16.79 -11.36
N ILE A 406 1.36 15.96 -12.28
CA ILE A 406 -0.04 15.58 -12.32
C ILE A 406 -0.14 14.16 -11.77
N ARG A 407 -0.82 14.00 -10.63
CA ARG A 407 -0.99 12.70 -10.00
C ARG A 407 -1.78 11.76 -10.90
N ILE A 408 -1.21 10.57 -11.13
CA ILE A 408 -1.83 9.48 -11.87
C ILE A 408 -2.15 8.35 -10.87
N PRO A 409 -3.32 7.70 -10.95
CA PRO A 409 -3.62 6.53 -10.12
C PRO A 409 -2.63 5.37 -10.34
N VAL A 410 -2.34 4.59 -9.29
CA VAL A 410 -1.34 3.49 -9.31
C VAL A 410 -1.56 2.48 -10.45
N HIS A 411 -2.79 2.02 -10.67
CA HIS A 411 -3.10 1.07 -11.76
C HIS A 411 -2.75 1.62 -13.16
N MET A 412 -2.82 2.95 -13.35
CA MET A 412 -2.41 3.55 -14.62
C MET A 412 -0.89 3.56 -14.76
N TYR A 413 -0.16 3.76 -13.65
CA TYR A 413 1.30 3.67 -13.64
C TYR A 413 1.80 2.27 -14.02
N GLU A 414 1.16 1.21 -13.51
CA GLU A 414 1.44 -0.18 -13.90
C GLU A 414 1.21 -0.40 -15.40
N THR A 415 0.07 0.06 -15.94
CA THR A 415 -0.21 -0.06 -17.38
C THR A 415 0.79 0.69 -18.25
N ILE A 416 1.25 1.87 -17.81
CA ILE A 416 2.26 2.65 -18.51
C ILE A 416 3.59 1.89 -18.54
N ASN A 417 4.04 1.35 -17.40
CA ASN A 417 5.27 0.58 -17.33
C ASN A 417 5.20 -0.69 -18.18
N LYS A 418 4.06 -1.39 -18.19
CA LYS A 418 3.84 -2.56 -19.06
C LYS A 418 3.98 -2.18 -20.54
N ILE A 419 3.37 -1.07 -20.96
CA ILE A 419 3.48 -0.54 -22.34
C ILE A 419 4.93 -0.16 -22.67
N VAL A 420 5.62 0.57 -21.79
CA VAL A 420 7.02 0.97 -22.00
C VAL A 420 7.94 -0.25 -22.09
N LYS A 421 7.72 -1.29 -21.28
CA LYS A 421 8.47 -2.53 -21.35
C LYS A 421 8.28 -3.24 -22.70
N VAL A 422 7.03 -3.46 -23.09
CA VAL A 422 6.70 -4.10 -24.38
C VAL A 422 7.24 -3.27 -25.54
N GLN A 423 7.17 -1.94 -25.45
CA GLN A 423 7.75 -1.04 -26.43
C GLN A 423 9.26 -1.26 -26.57
N ARG A 424 10.02 -1.35 -25.47
CA ARG A 424 11.46 -1.63 -25.49
C ARG A 424 11.78 -3.00 -26.09
N GLU A 425 11.05 -4.04 -25.68
CA GLU A 425 11.21 -5.39 -26.25
C GLU A 425 10.95 -5.42 -27.75
N LEU A 426 9.94 -4.68 -28.22
CA LEU A 426 9.63 -4.55 -29.65
C LEU A 426 10.68 -3.72 -30.39
N VAL A 427 11.24 -2.67 -29.79
CA VAL A 427 12.36 -1.92 -30.39
C VAL A 427 13.55 -2.85 -30.63
N GLN A 428 13.87 -3.74 -29.69
CA GLN A 428 14.94 -4.71 -29.84
C GLN A 428 14.66 -5.74 -30.96
N LYS A 429 13.40 -6.19 -31.09
CA LYS A 429 12.98 -7.17 -32.11
C LYS A 429 12.86 -6.58 -33.52
N LEU A 430 12.33 -5.36 -33.63
CA LEU A 430 11.99 -4.71 -34.91
C LEU A 430 13.11 -3.78 -35.43
N GLY A 431 13.98 -3.30 -34.56
CA GLY A 431 15.05 -2.35 -34.90
C GLY A 431 14.56 -0.92 -35.18
N HIS A 432 13.29 -0.62 -34.89
CA HIS A 432 12.70 0.71 -34.97
C HIS A 432 11.67 0.92 -33.85
N GLU A 433 11.26 2.17 -33.62
CA GLU A 433 10.18 2.47 -32.68
C GLU A 433 8.86 1.86 -33.17
N PRO A 434 8.19 1.04 -32.34
CA PRO A 434 6.96 0.38 -32.74
C PRO A 434 5.80 1.38 -32.81
N SER A 435 4.93 1.19 -33.79
CA SER A 435 3.71 2.00 -33.88
C SER A 435 2.70 1.62 -32.80
N THR A 436 1.77 2.52 -32.48
CA THR A 436 0.65 2.21 -31.55
C THR A 436 -0.21 1.05 -32.03
N GLU A 437 -0.20 0.78 -33.34
CA GLU A 437 -0.90 -0.33 -33.98
C GLU A 437 -0.20 -1.67 -33.73
N GLU A 438 1.13 -1.69 -33.82
CA GLU A 438 1.97 -2.85 -33.49
C GLU A 438 1.95 -3.16 -32.00
N LEU A 439 1.98 -2.13 -31.14
CA LEU A 439 1.82 -2.28 -29.69
C LEU A 439 0.48 -2.92 -29.34
N ALA A 440 -0.62 -2.54 -30.01
CA ALA A 440 -1.92 -3.13 -29.77
C ALA A 440 -1.99 -4.64 -30.08
N LEU A 441 -1.09 -5.13 -30.94
CA LEU A 441 -1.00 -6.54 -31.33
C LEU A 441 -0.03 -7.36 -30.44
N ALA A 442 0.58 -6.74 -29.44
CA ALA A 442 1.45 -7.42 -28.50
C ALA A 442 0.61 -8.26 -27.51
N PRO A 443 0.82 -9.59 -27.45
CA PRO A 443 0.06 -10.47 -26.56
C PRO A 443 0.25 -10.12 -25.08
N GLU A 444 1.38 -9.55 -24.72
CA GLU A 444 1.72 -9.15 -23.35
C GLU A 444 0.81 -8.04 -22.82
N LEU A 445 0.22 -7.20 -23.68
CA LEU A 445 -0.66 -6.11 -23.25
C LEU A 445 -2.13 -6.52 -23.05
N GLU A 446 -2.50 -7.75 -23.42
CA GLU A 446 -3.83 -8.34 -23.17
C GLU A 446 -5.04 -7.51 -23.67
N TYR A 447 -4.83 -6.53 -24.55
CA TYR A 447 -5.92 -5.74 -25.13
C TYR A 447 -6.71 -6.50 -26.20
N LEU A 448 -6.09 -7.53 -26.79
CA LEU A 448 -6.65 -8.43 -27.80
C LEU A 448 -6.31 -9.88 -27.40
N THR A 449 -7.16 -10.84 -27.75
CA THR A 449 -6.83 -12.26 -27.57
C THR A 449 -5.67 -12.65 -28.51
N PRO A 450 -4.88 -13.68 -28.17
CA PRO A 450 -3.81 -14.16 -29.06
C PRO A 450 -4.36 -14.57 -30.44
N GLU A 451 -5.56 -15.14 -30.50
CA GLU A 451 -6.26 -15.46 -31.74
C GLU A 451 -6.63 -14.20 -32.54
N ASP A 452 -7.21 -13.19 -31.90
CA ASP A 452 -7.59 -11.92 -32.52
C ASP A 452 -6.34 -11.20 -33.10
N SER A 453 -5.22 -11.19 -32.36
CA SER A 453 -3.97 -10.57 -32.80
C SER A 453 -3.31 -11.34 -33.96
N ALA A 454 -3.32 -12.67 -33.94
CA ALA A 454 -2.81 -13.51 -35.02
C ALA A 454 -3.66 -13.35 -36.30
N ALA A 455 -4.98 -13.28 -36.16
CA ALA A 455 -5.90 -13.05 -37.28
C ALA A 455 -5.67 -11.68 -37.93
N ILE A 456 -5.41 -10.63 -37.14
CA ILE A 456 -5.08 -9.29 -37.66
C ILE A 456 -3.74 -9.31 -38.39
N LYS A 457 -2.69 -9.92 -37.81
CA LYS A 457 -1.37 -10.06 -38.46
C LYS A 457 -1.47 -10.80 -39.79
N LEU A 458 -2.17 -11.95 -39.81
CA LEU A 458 -2.39 -12.72 -41.04
C LEU A 458 -3.16 -11.90 -42.10
N ALA A 459 -4.16 -11.12 -41.70
CA ALA A 459 -4.90 -10.26 -42.62
C ALA A 459 -4.04 -9.13 -43.18
N GLN A 460 -3.15 -8.53 -42.36
CA GLN A 460 -2.17 -7.52 -42.80
C GLN A 460 -1.17 -8.10 -43.80
N ASP A 461 -0.58 -9.26 -43.50
CA ASP A 461 0.41 -9.92 -44.37
C ASP A 461 -0.18 -10.36 -45.71
N THR A 462 -1.43 -10.83 -45.69
CA THR A 462 -2.12 -11.34 -46.89
C THR A 462 -2.90 -10.26 -47.66
N GLY A 463 -2.95 -9.02 -47.15
CA GLY A 463 -3.70 -7.91 -47.74
C GLY A 463 -5.21 -8.13 -47.79
N ARG A 464 -5.77 -8.99 -46.93
CA ARG A 464 -7.20 -9.28 -46.87
C ARG A 464 -7.94 -8.25 -45.99
N PRO A 465 -9.21 -7.94 -46.30
CA PRO A 465 -10.01 -7.08 -45.43
C PRO A 465 -10.25 -7.78 -44.09
N ILE A 466 -9.96 -7.06 -43.00
CA ILE A 466 -10.20 -7.51 -41.63
C ILE A 466 -11.72 -7.56 -41.37
N ASP A 467 -12.18 -8.53 -40.59
CA ASP A 467 -13.58 -8.57 -40.12
C ASP A 467 -13.96 -7.23 -39.44
N PRO A 468 -15.07 -6.58 -39.81
CA PRO A 468 -15.52 -5.33 -39.19
C PRO A 468 -15.60 -5.35 -37.67
N LEU A 469 -15.91 -6.50 -37.05
CA LEU A 469 -15.97 -6.62 -35.59
C LEU A 469 -14.57 -6.58 -34.97
N LEU A 470 -13.62 -7.29 -35.58
CA LEU A 470 -12.22 -7.36 -35.17
C LEU A 470 -11.51 -6.03 -35.40
N GLU A 471 -11.79 -5.36 -36.52
CA GLU A 471 -11.30 -4.02 -36.81
C GLU A 471 -11.75 -3.00 -35.76
N ARG A 472 -13.01 -3.09 -35.30
CA ARG A 472 -13.52 -2.22 -34.23
C ARG A 472 -12.79 -2.48 -32.91
N LYS A 473 -12.56 -3.73 -32.53
CA LYS A 473 -11.79 -4.08 -31.31
C LYS A 473 -10.36 -3.54 -31.39
N TRP A 474 -9.70 -3.73 -32.52
CA TRP A 474 -8.33 -3.26 -32.73
C TRP A 474 -8.24 -1.73 -32.65
N ARG A 475 -9.14 -0.99 -33.31
CA ARG A 475 -9.18 0.48 -33.19
C ARG A 475 -9.40 0.96 -31.75
N LEU A 476 -10.24 0.26 -30.97
CA LEU A 476 -10.44 0.57 -29.56
C LEU A 476 -9.18 0.34 -28.73
N ALA A 477 -8.46 -0.77 -28.96
CA ALA A 477 -7.19 -1.06 -28.31
C ALA A 477 -6.13 0.00 -28.65
N VAL A 478 -5.99 0.37 -29.93
CA VAL A 478 -5.07 1.42 -30.39
C VAL A 478 -5.41 2.77 -29.76
N SER A 479 -6.70 3.14 -29.70
CA SER A 479 -7.13 4.40 -29.06
C SER A 479 -6.77 4.41 -27.58
N LYS A 480 -6.99 3.30 -26.86
CA LYS A 480 -6.63 3.21 -25.43
C LYS A 480 -5.13 3.36 -25.21
N ILE A 481 -4.30 2.66 -25.99
CA ILE A 481 -2.84 2.77 -25.88
C ILE A 481 -2.39 4.21 -26.16
N ARG A 482 -2.96 4.86 -27.19
CA ARG A 482 -2.68 6.26 -27.50
C ARG A 482 -3.05 7.20 -26.35
N ASP A 483 -4.22 6.99 -25.74
CA ASP A 483 -4.65 7.79 -24.59
C ASP A 483 -3.72 7.59 -23.38
N ILE A 484 -3.28 6.35 -23.12
CA ILE A 484 -2.34 6.03 -22.04
C ILE A 484 -0.98 6.66 -22.29
N LEU A 485 -0.44 6.54 -23.51
CA LEU A 485 0.81 7.19 -23.90
C LEU A 485 0.74 8.71 -23.75
N ARG A 486 -0.42 9.32 -24.06
CA ARG A 486 -0.64 10.76 -23.84
C ARG A 486 -0.63 11.12 -22.36
N ILE A 487 -1.20 10.28 -21.50
CA ILE A 487 -1.18 10.46 -20.04
C ILE A 487 0.23 10.27 -19.48
N ALA A 488 1.06 9.41 -20.10
CA ALA A 488 2.42 9.13 -19.68
C ALA A 488 3.43 10.26 -20.00
N MET A 489 3.06 11.26 -20.82
CA MET A 489 3.94 12.38 -21.16
C MET A 489 4.10 13.33 -19.97
N ASP A 490 5.34 13.72 -19.67
CA ASP A 490 5.62 14.71 -18.64
C ASP A 490 5.37 16.13 -19.15
N PRO A 491 4.80 17.02 -18.32
CA PRO A 491 4.60 18.41 -18.70
C PRO A 491 5.95 19.13 -18.83
N MET A 492 6.08 19.96 -19.87
CA MET A 492 7.24 20.83 -20.03
C MET A 492 7.08 22.13 -19.24
N SER A 493 8.19 22.67 -18.73
CA SER A 493 8.20 23.98 -18.08
C SER A 493 7.97 25.11 -19.09
N LEU A 494 7.24 26.14 -18.69
CA LEU A 494 7.08 27.36 -19.50
C LEU A 494 8.36 28.18 -19.60
N GLU A 495 9.24 28.03 -18.62
CA GLU A 495 10.56 28.69 -18.58
C GLU A 495 11.61 27.94 -19.43
N THR A 496 11.22 26.84 -20.10
CA THR A 496 12.13 26.12 -20.99
C THR A 496 12.55 27.05 -22.14
N PRO A 497 13.86 27.33 -22.32
CA PRO A 497 14.31 28.20 -23.40
C PRO A 497 14.08 27.53 -24.76
N VAL A 498 13.62 28.32 -25.73
CA VAL A 498 13.38 27.87 -27.10
C VAL A 498 14.50 28.40 -28.00
N GLY A 499 15.43 27.50 -28.38
CA GLY A 499 16.58 27.80 -29.24
C GLY A 499 17.91 27.93 -28.48
N ASN A 500 19.01 28.11 -29.23
CA ASN A 500 20.38 28.05 -28.69
C ASN A 500 21.08 29.42 -28.57
N ASN A 501 20.34 30.53 -28.65
CA ASN A 501 20.92 31.88 -28.61
C ASN A 501 20.94 32.42 -27.17
N ASP A 502 21.84 33.37 -26.87
CA ASP A 502 21.95 34.02 -25.55
C ASP A 502 20.67 34.78 -25.12
N ASP A 503 19.80 35.11 -26.09
CA ASP A 503 18.46 35.69 -25.89
C ASP A 503 17.35 34.65 -26.16
N ALA A 504 17.51 33.40 -25.73
CA ALA A 504 16.52 32.35 -25.96
C ALA A 504 15.17 32.75 -25.32
N THR A 505 14.16 32.94 -26.17
CA THR A 505 12.77 33.20 -25.75
C THR A 505 12.23 32.01 -24.97
N GLU A 506 11.47 32.26 -23.92
CA GLU A 506 10.86 31.21 -23.11
C GLU A 506 9.67 30.59 -23.85
N LEU A 507 9.36 29.32 -23.57
CA LEU A 507 8.20 28.64 -24.16
C LEU A 507 6.88 29.37 -23.84
N GLY A 508 6.81 29.97 -22.65
CA GLY A 508 5.66 30.76 -22.19
C GLY A 508 5.28 31.91 -23.12
N ASP A 509 6.26 32.55 -23.77
CA ASP A 509 6.02 33.71 -24.65
C ASP A 509 5.25 33.35 -25.94
N PHE A 510 5.20 32.06 -26.30
CA PHE A 510 4.47 31.57 -27.47
C PHE A 510 3.02 31.19 -27.18
N LEU A 511 2.63 31.10 -25.91
CA LEU A 511 1.31 30.66 -25.51
C LEU A 511 0.36 31.85 -25.39
N ALA A 512 -0.69 31.85 -26.22
CA ALA A 512 -1.77 32.82 -26.11
C ALA A 512 -2.67 32.49 -24.90
N ASP A 513 -3.02 33.51 -24.12
CA ASP A 513 -3.99 33.37 -23.04
C ASP A 513 -5.42 33.54 -23.60
N GLU A 514 -6.11 32.41 -23.80
CA GLU A 514 -7.50 32.39 -24.28
C GLU A 514 -8.53 32.81 -23.21
N SER A 515 -8.12 32.98 -21.95
CA SER A 515 -9.03 33.39 -20.87
C SER A 515 -9.26 34.90 -20.82
N ILE A 516 -8.33 35.68 -21.39
CA ILE A 516 -8.40 37.13 -21.40
C ILE A 516 -9.25 37.57 -22.59
N LEU A 517 -10.27 38.38 -22.32
CA LEU A 517 -11.00 39.05 -23.37
C LEU A 517 -10.10 40.03 -24.09
N GLU A 518 -10.09 39.95 -25.42
CA GLU A 518 -9.38 40.93 -26.24
C GLU A 518 -9.83 42.35 -25.87
N PRO A 519 -8.93 43.35 -25.82
CA PRO A 519 -9.29 44.72 -25.46
C PRO A 519 -10.41 45.30 -26.32
N GLY A 520 -10.48 44.88 -27.59
CA GLY A 520 -11.57 45.25 -28.51
C GLY A 520 -12.92 44.69 -28.08
N ASP A 521 -12.96 43.42 -27.64
CA ASP A 521 -14.16 42.75 -27.15
C ASP A 521 -14.61 43.25 -25.78
N ALA A 522 -13.66 43.60 -24.90
CA ALA A 522 -13.96 44.24 -23.64
C ALA A 522 -14.61 45.63 -23.84
N ALA A 523 -14.04 46.44 -24.73
CA ALA A 523 -14.59 47.75 -25.09
C ALA A 523 -15.94 47.62 -25.79
N SER A 524 -16.12 46.66 -26.70
CA SER A 524 -17.39 46.42 -27.40
C SER A 524 -18.49 46.00 -26.43
N ARG A 525 -18.18 45.16 -25.43
CA ARG A 525 -19.10 44.80 -24.33
C ARG A 525 -19.50 45.99 -23.47
N GLU A 526 -18.57 46.87 -23.14
CA GLU A 526 -18.88 48.08 -22.35
C GLU A 526 -19.76 49.05 -23.14
N LEU A 527 -19.43 49.29 -24.41
CA LEU A 527 -20.23 50.09 -25.33
C LEU A 527 -21.63 49.50 -25.52
N LEU A 528 -21.74 48.18 -25.69
CA LEU A 528 -23.03 47.47 -25.76
C LEU A 528 -23.85 47.67 -24.49
N ARG A 529 -23.22 47.60 -23.31
CA ARG A 529 -23.90 47.80 -22.02
C ARG A 529 -24.44 49.23 -21.89
N GLU A 530 -23.68 50.22 -22.33
CA GLU A 530 -24.12 51.62 -22.37
C GLU A 530 -25.29 51.82 -23.34
N GLN A 531 -25.23 51.25 -24.54
CA GLN A 531 -26.32 51.32 -25.52
C GLN A 531 -27.59 50.62 -25.03
N ILE A 532 -27.47 49.46 -24.37
CA ILE A 532 -28.61 48.77 -23.74
C ILE A 532 -29.25 49.68 -22.69
N ARG A 533 -28.47 50.30 -21.80
CA ARG A 533 -29.00 51.25 -20.79
C ARG A 533 -29.71 52.43 -21.45
N ASN A 534 -29.12 53.00 -22.49
CA ASN A 534 -29.73 54.12 -23.24
C ASN A 534 -31.08 53.73 -23.86
N VAL A 535 -31.18 52.54 -24.46
CA VAL A 535 -32.44 52.06 -25.05
C VAL A 535 -33.49 51.74 -23.96
N LEU A 536 -33.06 51.25 -22.80
CA LEU A 536 -33.94 50.97 -21.66
C LEU A 536 -34.54 52.24 -21.03
N THR A 537 -33.91 53.42 -21.15
CA THR A 537 -34.48 54.69 -20.66
C THR A 537 -35.81 55.06 -21.34
N ALA A 538 -36.07 54.56 -22.55
CA ALA A 538 -37.29 54.83 -23.31
C ALA A 538 -38.49 53.94 -22.88
N LEU A 539 -38.29 53.04 -21.92
CA LEU A 539 -39.32 52.22 -21.30
C LEU A 539 -39.81 52.88 -20.01
N ASN A 540 -41.01 52.49 -19.56
CA ASN A 540 -41.50 52.94 -18.26
C ASN A 540 -40.72 52.25 -17.13
N GLU A 541 -40.64 52.88 -15.95
CA GLU A 541 -39.92 52.37 -14.77
C GLU A 541 -40.18 50.88 -14.50
N ARG A 542 -41.46 50.49 -14.40
CA ARG A 542 -41.87 49.09 -14.19
C ARG A 542 -41.52 48.14 -15.34
N GLU A 543 -41.44 48.64 -16.58
CA GLU A 543 -41.04 47.82 -17.74
C GLU A 543 -39.52 47.60 -17.74
N ARG A 544 -38.75 48.63 -17.34
CA ARG A 544 -37.29 48.58 -17.21
C ARG A 544 -36.85 47.64 -16.09
N GLU A 545 -37.36 47.82 -14.86
CA GLU A 545 -36.96 47.01 -13.71
C GLU A 545 -37.29 45.52 -13.91
N VAL A 546 -38.40 45.20 -14.60
CA VAL A 546 -38.76 43.81 -14.94
C VAL A 546 -37.74 43.19 -15.91
N LEU A 547 -37.27 43.93 -16.92
CA LEU A 547 -36.25 43.44 -17.85
C LEU A 547 -34.86 43.36 -17.21
N GLU A 548 -34.50 44.33 -16.37
CA GLU A 548 -33.21 44.34 -15.65
C GLU A 548 -33.08 43.17 -14.70
N MET A 549 -34.14 42.83 -13.95
CA MET A 549 -34.17 41.62 -13.12
C MET A 549 -34.29 40.35 -13.95
N ARG A 550 -35.11 40.32 -15.00
CA ARG A 550 -35.34 39.08 -15.78
C ARG A 550 -34.07 38.57 -16.47
N PHE A 551 -33.29 39.48 -17.05
CA PHE A 551 -32.06 39.18 -17.81
C PHE A 551 -30.78 39.52 -17.04
N GLY A 552 -30.88 39.75 -15.72
CA GLY A 552 -29.71 39.97 -14.87
C GLY A 552 -28.81 41.13 -15.30
N LEU A 553 -29.35 42.20 -15.87
CA LEU A 553 -28.53 43.31 -16.41
C LEU A 553 -27.77 44.09 -15.32
N ASN A 554 -28.25 44.00 -14.07
CA ASN A 554 -27.62 44.56 -12.87
C ASN A 554 -26.80 43.51 -12.10
N ASP A 555 -27.38 42.31 -11.88
CA ASP A 555 -26.84 41.31 -10.95
C ASP A 555 -26.13 40.11 -11.64
N GLY A 556 -26.10 40.09 -12.98
CA GLY A 556 -25.45 39.05 -13.80
C GLY A 556 -26.16 37.71 -13.81
N LYS A 557 -27.36 37.59 -13.23
CA LYS A 557 -28.14 36.34 -13.13
C LYS A 557 -29.52 36.49 -13.73
N ASP A 558 -29.89 35.54 -14.59
CA ASP A 558 -31.24 35.45 -15.13
C ASP A 558 -32.21 34.94 -14.07
N HIS A 559 -33.28 35.68 -13.84
CA HIS A 559 -34.34 35.30 -12.90
C HIS A 559 -35.54 34.70 -13.63
N THR A 560 -36.23 33.74 -13.01
CA THR A 560 -37.45 33.17 -13.59
C THR A 560 -38.62 34.15 -13.51
N LEU A 561 -39.62 34.02 -14.39
CA LEU A 561 -40.83 34.87 -14.36
C LEU A 561 -41.59 34.79 -13.03
N GLU A 562 -41.44 33.68 -12.30
CA GLU A 562 -42.04 33.48 -10.98
C GLU A 562 -41.27 34.19 -9.87
N GLU A 563 -39.93 34.19 -9.92
CA GLU A 563 -39.09 34.96 -9.01
C GLU A 563 -39.29 36.46 -9.17
N VAL A 564 -39.31 36.94 -10.42
CA VAL A 564 -39.61 38.34 -10.75
C VAL A 564 -41.05 38.68 -10.32
N GLY A 565 -42.02 37.79 -10.53
CA GLY A 565 -43.40 37.99 -10.05
C GLY A 565 -43.48 38.16 -8.54
N LYS A 566 -42.71 37.37 -7.77
CA LYS A 566 -42.65 37.46 -6.31
C LYS A 566 -42.04 38.78 -5.83
N SER A 567 -40.98 39.29 -6.49
CA SER A 567 -40.34 40.56 -6.08
C SER A 567 -41.22 41.78 -6.32
N PHE A 568 -42.00 41.79 -7.41
CA PHE A 568 -42.92 42.89 -7.74
C PHE A 568 -44.31 42.75 -7.09
N GLY A 569 -44.63 41.62 -6.45
CA GLY A 569 -45.96 41.35 -5.88
C GLY A 569 -47.04 41.14 -6.95
N VAL A 570 -46.67 40.57 -8.10
CA VAL A 570 -47.53 40.43 -9.28
C VAL A 570 -47.51 39.00 -9.81
N THR A 571 -48.60 38.54 -10.44
CA THR A 571 -48.66 37.19 -11.01
C THR A 571 -47.67 37.00 -12.16
N ARG A 572 -47.16 35.77 -12.32
CA ARG A 572 -46.26 35.36 -13.42
C ARG A 572 -46.74 35.82 -14.80
N GLU A 573 -48.03 35.61 -15.08
CA GLU A 573 -48.62 35.97 -16.39
C GLU A 573 -48.62 37.48 -16.62
N ARG A 574 -48.75 38.27 -15.56
CA ARG A 574 -48.70 39.72 -15.66
C ARG A 574 -47.28 40.24 -15.87
N ILE A 575 -46.25 39.61 -15.29
CA ILE A 575 -44.84 39.90 -15.62
C ILE A 575 -44.56 39.58 -17.09
N ARG A 576 -45.02 38.43 -17.59
CA ARG A 576 -44.90 38.04 -19.01
C ARG A 576 -45.56 39.05 -19.95
N GLN A 577 -46.73 39.59 -19.59
CA GLN A 577 -47.39 40.64 -20.37
C GLN A 577 -46.58 41.95 -20.41
N ILE A 578 -45.99 42.34 -19.28
CA ILE A 578 -45.14 43.54 -19.17
C ILE A 578 -43.87 43.36 -20.02
N GLU A 579 -43.23 42.19 -19.93
CA GLU A 579 -42.07 41.82 -20.75
C GLU A 579 -42.39 41.86 -22.24
N ALA A 580 -43.46 41.18 -22.69
CA ALA A 580 -43.86 41.15 -24.10
C ALA A 580 -44.17 42.56 -24.64
N LYS A 581 -44.78 43.41 -23.81
CA LYS A 581 -45.06 44.81 -24.16
C LYS A 581 -43.77 45.63 -24.26
N ALA A 582 -42.83 45.45 -23.34
CA ALA A 582 -41.54 46.12 -23.34
C ALA A 582 -40.70 45.70 -24.56
N LEU A 583 -40.58 44.40 -24.83
CA LEU A 583 -39.89 43.86 -26.01
C LEU A 583 -40.51 44.35 -27.32
N ARG A 584 -41.85 44.47 -27.41
CA ARG A 584 -42.52 45.03 -28.59
C ARG A 584 -42.16 46.50 -28.83
N LYS A 585 -41.98 47.30 -27.76
CA LYS A 585 -41.51 48.69 -27.87
C LYS A 585 -40.04 48.79 -28.27
N LEU A 586 -39.20 47.87 -27.77
CA LEU A 586 -37.79 47.78 -28.11
C LEU A 586 -37.56 47.33 -29.57
N ARG A 587 -38.47 46.51 -30.12
CA ARG A 587 -38.43 46.01 -31.51
C ARG A 587 -38.70 47.10 -32.57
N HIS A 588 -39.08 48.33 -32.19
CA HIS A 588 -39.33 49.39 -33.16
C HIS A 588 -38.03 49.72 -33.95
N PRO A 589 -38.08 49.93 -35.30
CA PRO A 589 -36.89 50.09 -36.15
C PRO A 589 -35.97 51.25 -35.74
N SER A 590 -36.54 52.32 -35.18
CA SER A 590 -35.76 53.47 -34.71
C SER A 590 -34.89 53.16 -33.48
N ARG A 591 -35.20 52.12 -32.71
CA ARG A 591 -34.50 51.74 -31.46
C ARG A 591 -33.63 50.50 -31.65
N SER A 592 -34.08 49.56 -32.49
CA SER A 592 -33.33 48.34 -32.81
C SER A 592 -32.14 48.58 -33.74
N ARG A 593 -32.09 49.70 -34.50
CA ARG A 593 -30.98 50.01 -35.40
C ARG A 593 -29.64 50.15 -34.68
N SER A 594 -29.60 50.83 -33.53
CA SER A 594 -28.37 51.03 -32.74
C SER A 594 -27.84 49.76 -32.06
N LEU A 595 -28.71 48.77 -31.82
CA LEU A 595 -28.33 47.48 -31.23
C LEU A 595 -28.02 46.41 -32.29
N ARG A 596 -28.35 46.68 -33.56
CA ARG A 596 -28.15 45.73 -34.66
C ARG A 596 -26.69 45.57 -35.04
N ASP A 597 -25.91 46.64 -34.85
CA ASP A 597 -24.48 46.68 -35.17
C ASP A 597 -23.64 45.82 -34.20
N TYR A 598 -24.20 45.43 -33.05
CA TYR A 598 -23.56 44.53 -32.04
C TYR A 598 -23.98 43.06 -32.16
N LEU A 599 -24.81 42.72 -33.16
CA LEU A 599 -25.26 41.35 -33.44
C LEU A 599 -24.56 40.70 -34.64
N GLN A 600 -23.73 41.46 -35.36
CA GLN A 600 -22.75 40.95 -36.32
C GLN A 600 -21.46 40.65 -35.59
#